data_AF-A0A1M7NRB2-F1
#
_entry.id   AF-A0A1M7NRB2-F1
#
_cell.length_a   1.000
_cell.length_b   1.000
_cell.length_c   1.000
_cell.angle_alpha   90.00
_cell.angle_beta   90.00
_cell.angle_gamma   90.00
#
_symmetry.space_group_name_H-M   'P 1'
#
loop_
_entity.id
_entity.type
_entity.pdbx_description
1 polymer ?
#
loop_
_entity_poly.entity_id
_entity_poly.type
_entity_poly.pdbx_seq_one_letter_code
_entity_poly.pdbx_strand_id
1 'polypeptide(L)'
;MKKNLLTMLAAIFICCLAVTAMSACSSDNDNKTETPQEQTVKMFYVVEVSDDVLKVANVEVNYVDQTGAKQKEVMTSKEWTKALDTKTLPLTEGLWARITPKSAVASGNYQLKVTTAAGYQAKLTNGKTVYDGYGSDPDAAPTAAQTAEEVAAWCAKSPTVGFTVSKEGYAKQTKVDFGGNDGEDADNGLARAICRWFLSMLGDNPDDC
;
A
#
# COMPACT_ATOMS: atom_id res chain seq x y z
N MET A 1 44.38 -6.93 -59.95
CA MET A 1 43.21 -7.79 -59.70
C MET A 1 41.96 -6.94 -59.90
N LYS A 2 41.32 -7.06 -61.08
CA LYS A 2 39.89 -7.42 -61.30
C LYS A 2 38.93 -6.80 -60.26
N LYS A 3 37.82 -6.11 -60.56
CA LYS A 3 37.07 -5.67 -61.75
C LYS A 3 35.96 -4.76 -61.15
N ASN A 4 35.72 -3.55 -61.67
CA ASN A 4 34.55 -3.16 -62.49
C ASN A 4 33.20 -3.26 -61.72
N LEU A 5 32.21 -2.37 -61.82
CA LEU A 5 31.94 -1.15 -62.59
C LEU A 5 30.51 -0.68 -62.15
N LEU A 6 30.25 0.63 -62.22
CA LEU A 6 28.96 1.28 -62.59
C LEU A 6 27.66 0.92 -61.82
N THR A 7 27.07 1.80 -61.00
CA THR A 7 26.19 2.97 -61.31
C THR A 7 24.93 2.67 -62.14
N MET A 8 23.75 2.98 -61.59
CA MET A 8 22.67 3.85 -62.15
C MET A 8 21.39 3.60 -61.34
N LEU A 9 20.83 4.62 -60.68
CA LEU A 9 19.68 5.43 -61.15
C LEU A 9 18.44 4.57 -61.44
N ALA A 10 17.21 4.90 -61.08
CA ALA A 10 16.52 5.89 -60.26
C ALA A 10 15.03 5.56 -60.50
N ALA A 11 14.14 5.97 -59.59
CA ALA A 11 12.76 6.45 -59.85
C ALA A 11 11.81 5.60 -60.75
N ILE A 12 10.51 5.40 -60.52
CA ILE A 12 9.45 5.95 -59.66
C ILE A 12 8.18 5.18 -60.15
N PHE A 13 7.13 5.10 -59.33
CA PHE A 13 5.69 5.03 -59.71
C PHE A 13 4.87 3.72 -59.81
N ILE A 14 3.67 3.85 -59.19
CA ILE A 14 2.32 3.24 -59.44
C ILE A 14 2.08 1.88 -58.75
N CYS A 15 1.40 1.86 -57.60
CA CYS A 15 -0.05 1.98 -57.33
C CYS A 15 -0.87 0.70 -57.52
N CYS A 16 -1.63 0.41 -56.44
CA CYS A 16 -2.94 -0.24 -56.38
C CYS A 16 -3.06 -1.77 -56.49
N LEU A 17 -3.36 -2.35 -55.31
CA LEU A 17 -4.57 -3.16 -55.01
C LEU A 17 -5.05 -4.17 -56.07
N ALA A 18 -4.93 -5.46 -55.72
CA ALA A 18 -6.04 -6.40 -55.84
C ALA A 18 -5.92 -7.52 -54.81
N VAL A 19 -7.00 -7.66 -54.03
CA VAL A 19 -7.27 -8.74 -53.09
C VAL A 19 -7.60 -10.01 -53.86
N THR A 20 -6.95 -11.12 -53.51
CA THR A 20 -7.63 -12.43 -53.51
C THR A 20 -7.15 -13.21 -52.29
N ALA A 21 -7.98 -13.19 -51.25
CA ALA A 21 -7.91 -14.15 -50.17
C ALA A 21 -8.11 -15.54 -50.77
N MET A 22 -7.08 -16.38 -50.68
CA MET A 22 -7.24 -17.83 -50.78
C MET A 22 -7.47 -18.36 -49.38
N SER A 23 -8.73 -18.67 -49.10
CA SER A 23 -9.15 -19.52 -47.97
C SER A 23 -8.76 -20.97 -48.25
N ALA A 24 -7.90 -21.54 -47.40
CA ALA A 24 -7.99 -22.90 -46.84
C ALA A 24 -6.65 -23.36 -46.23
N CYS A 25 -6.65 -23.54 -44.91
CA CYS A 25 -5.91 -24.51 -44.08
C CYS A 25 -5.94 -23.97 -42.64
N SER A 26 -7.01 -24.20 -41.89
CA SER A 26 -7.19 -25.42 -41.07
C SER A 26 -6.01 -25.68 -40.14
N SER A 27 -5.94 -24.91 -39.06
CA SER A 27 -5.56 -25.42 -37.74
C SER A 27 -6.05 -24.38 -36.73
N ASP A 28 -7.10 -24.74 -35.99
CA ASP A 28 -7.57 -23.98 -34.83
C ASP A 28 -6.42 -23.89 -33.83
N ASN A 29 -5.71 -22.78 -33.89
CA ASN A 29 -4.81 -22.36 -32.84
C ASN A 29 -5.40 -21.07 -32.30
N ASP A 30 -6.36 -21.23 -31.38
CA ASP A 30 -6.97 -20.16 -30.58
C ASP A 30 -5.88 -19.49 -29.73
N ASN A 31 -5.05 -18.69 -30.38
CA ASN A 31 -4.17 -17.76 -29.71
C ASN A 31 -5.05 -16.57 -29.31
N LYS A 32 -5.88 -16.78 -28.27
CA LYS A 32 -6.56 -15.68 -27.57
C LYS A 32 -5.48 -14.71 -27.13
N THR A 33 -5.33 -13.63 -27.89
CA THR A 33 -4.56 -12.48 -27.45
C THR A 33 -5.39 -11.86 -26.34
N GLU A 34 -5.13 -12.29 -25.10
CA GLU A 34 -5.74 -11.66 -23.93
C GLU A 34 -5.39 -10.18 -23.99
N THR A 35 -6.42 -9.35 -24.12
CA THR A 35 -6.22 -7.89 -24.07
C THR A 35 -5.69 -7.57 -22.67
N PRO A 36 -4.53 -6.89 -22.54
CA PRO A 36 -3.98 -6.57 -21.23
C PRO A 36 -5.03 -5.87 -20.37
N GLN A 37 -5.30 -6.40 -19.19
CA GLN A 37 -6.22 -5.73 -18.27
C GLN A 37 -5.57 -4.45 -17.76
N GLU A 38 -6.39 -3.45 -17.45
CA GLU A 38 -5.88 -2.24 -16.82
C GLU A 38 -5.41 -2.55 -15.39
N GLN A 39 -4.21 -2.06 -15.04
CA GLN A 39 -3.69 -2.21 -13.69
C GLN A 39 -4.42 -1.27 -12.74
N THR A 40 -4.87 -1.79 -11.60
CA THR A 40 -5.48 -0.99 -10.53
C THR A 40 -4.87 -1.40 -9.20
N VAL A 41 -4.58 -0.42 -8.35
CA VAL A 41 -4.09 -0.62 -6.99
C VAL A 41 -4.93 0.22 -6.05
N LYS A 42 -5.42 -0.41 -4.98
CA LYS A 42 -6.08 0.26 -3.89
C LYS A 42 -5.22 0.10 -2.65
N MET A 43 -4.81 1.23 -2.07
CA MET A 43 -4.02 1.33 -0.85
C MET A 43 -4.97 1.59 0.31
N PHE A 44 -4.68 1.03 1.48
CA PHE A 44 -5.49 1.23 2.68
C PHE A 44 -4.62 1.50 3.89
N TYR A 45 -5.10 2.40 4.74
CA TYR A 45 -4.48 2.75 6.00
C TYR A 45 -5.51 2.73 7.12
N VAL A 46 -5.03 2.36 8.29
CA VAL A 46 -5.84 2.20 9.49
C VAL A 46 -5.04 2.63 10.71
N VAL A 47 -5.66 3.45 11.55
CA VAL A 47 -5.22 3.70 12.92
C VAL A 47 -6.43 3.56 13.84
N GLU A 48 -6.32 2.70 14.85
CA GLU A 48 -7.31 2.58 15.92
C GLU A 48 -6.64 2.83 17.27
N VAL A 49 -7.32 3.53 18.17
CA VAL A 49 -6.86 3.77 19.54
C VAL A 49 -7.97 3.54 20.55
N SER A 50 -7.59 3.16 21.77
CA SER A 50 -8.55 3.11 22.88
C SER A 50 -9.02 4.50 23.31
N ASP A 51 -10.20 4.56 23.97
CA ASP A 51 -10.82 5.79 24.47
C ASP A 51 -9.88 6.63 25.34
N ASP A 52 -9.04 5.95 26.13
CA ASP A 52 -8.14 6.62 27.07
C ASP A 52 -7.02 7.35 26.36
N VAL A 53 -6.58 6.88 25.18
CA VAL A 53 -5.53 7.54 24.40
C VAL A 53 -5.94 8.96 24.05
N LEU A 54 -7.15 9.18 23.53
CA LEU A 54 -7.62 10.52 23.15
C LEU A 54 -7.85 11.44 24.37
N LYS A 55 -7.95 10.90 25.59
CA LYS A 55 -8.01 11.70 26.82
C LYS A 55 -6.64 12.26 27.20
N VAL A 56 -5.57 11.48 27.01
CA VAL A 56 -4.23 11.80 27.55
C VAL A 56 -3.20 12.19 26.48
N ALA A 57 -3.47 11.94 25.20
CA ALA A 57 -2.56 12.17 24.10
C ALA A 57 -3.25 12.77 22.87
N ASN A 58 -2.46 13.42 22.02
CA ASN A 58 -2.83 13.78 20.66
C ASN A 58 -2.28 12.74 19.70
N VAL A 59 -3.05 12.39 18.68
CA VAL A 59 -2.67 11.43 17.65
C VAL A 59 -2.65 12.13 16.29
N GLU A 60 -1.51 12.07 15.63
CA GLU A 60 -1.29 12.58 14.28
C GLU A 60 -0.93 11.41 13.36
N VAL A 61 -1.74 11.21 12.33
CA VAL A 61 -1.53 10.16 11.34
C VAL A 61 -0.70 10.74 10.21
N ASN A 62 0.49 10.17 9.99
CA ASN A 62 1.36 10.49 8.88
C ASN A 62 1.35 9.31 7.91
N TYR A 63 1.10 9.55 6.62
CA TYR A 63 1.03 8.48 5.63
C TYR A 63 1.65 8.89 4.29
N VAL A 64 2.03 7.91 3.47
CA VAL A 64 2.44 8.14 2.08
C VAL A 64 1.21 8.02 1.19
N ASP A 65 0.91 9.03 0.38
CA ASP A 65 -0.21 8.98 -0.55
C ASP A 65 0.13 8.23 -1.84
N GLN A 66 -0.85 8.10 -2.73
CA GLN A 66 -0.72 7.37 -3.98
C GLN A 66 0.26 7.98 -4.99
N THR A 67 0.75 9.20 -4.73
CA THR A 67 1.78 9.90 -5.52
C THR A 67 3.17 9.75 -4.91
N GLY A 68 3.28 9.16 -3.71
CA GLY A 68 4.50 9.06 -2.93
C GLY A 68 4.76 10.26 -2.02
N ALA A 69 3.83 11.23 -1.93
CA ALA A 69 3.97 12.38 -1.06
C ALA A 69 3.54 12.04 0.38
N LYS A 70 4.21 12.63 1.37
CA LYS A 70 3.88 12.43 2.79
C LYS A 70 2.77 13.38 3.19
N GLN A 71 1.71 12.83 3.73
CA GLN A 71 0.53 13.53 4.22
C GLN A 71 0.43 13.43 5.73
N LYS A 72 -0.36 14.33 6.32
CA LYS A 72 -0.54 14.47 7.75
C LYS A 72 -1.98 14.83 8.08
N GLU A 73 -2.58 14.07 8.98
CA GLU A 73 -3.94 14.29 9.48
C GLU A 73 -4.00 14.16 11.00
N VAL A 74 -4.86 14.95 11.63
CA VAL A 74 -5.10 14.86 13.08
C VAL A 74 -6.26 13.93 13.32
N MET A 75 -6.08 12.97 14.23
CA MET A 75 -7.12 12.06 14.65
C MET A 75 -8.00 12.71 15.73
N THR A 76 -9.31 12.75 15.48
CA THR A 76 -10.31 13.29 16.42
C THR A 76 -11.31 12.23 16.90
N SER A 77 -11.26 11.04 16.31
CA SER A 77 -12.05 9.85 16.64
C SER A 77 -11.14 8.67 16.99
N LYS A 78 -11.72 7.62 17.58
CA LYS A 78 -10.98 6.39 17.97
C LYS A 78 -10.41 5.63 16.77
N GLU A 79 -11.08 5.78 15.63
CA GLU A 79 -10.72 5.12 14.39
C GLU A 79 -10.46 6.19 13.33
N TRP A 80 -9.41 5.96 12.54
CA TRP A 80 -9.13 6.66 11.30
C TRP A 80 -8.79 5.64 10.23
N THR A 81 -9.42 5.79 9.06
CA THR A 81 -9.17 4.96 7.90
C THR A 81 -8.98 5.81 6.66
N LYS A 82 -8.20 5.30 5.71
CA LYS A 82 -8.03 5.93 4.39
C LYS A 82 -7.92 4.86 3.33
N ALA A 83 -8.61 5.04 2.21
CA ALA A 83 -8.43 4.27 1.00
C ALA A 83 -8.03 5.21 -0.15
N LEU A 84 -7.03 4.82 -0.93
CA LEU A 84 -6.53 5.59 -2.07
C LEU A 84 -6.41 4.68 -3.29
N ASP A 85 -6.84 5.16 -4.45
CA ASP A 85 -6.73 4.41 -5.71
C ASP A 85 -5.60 4.95 -6.59
N THR A 86 -4.86 4.05 -7.23
CA THR A 86 -3.84 4.36 -8.24
C THR A 86 -3.76 3.27 -9.30
N LYS A 87 -3.03 3.55 -10.38
CA LYS A 87 -2.74 2.60 -11.46
C LYS A 87 -1.25 2.25 -11.52
N THR A 88 -0.46 2.78 -10.59
CA THR A 88 1.01 2.75 -10.66
C THR A 88 1.59 1.70 -9.70
N LEU A 89 2.48 0.88 -10.25
CA LEU A 89 3.45 0.08 -9.52
C LEU A 89 4.83 0.29 -10.17
N PRO A 90 5.95 0.24 -9.43
CA PRO A 90 6.02 -0.01 -7.99
C PRO A 90 5.53 1.19 -7.18
N LEU A 91 5.21 0.97 -5.90
CA LEU A 91 4.86 2.04 -4.96
C LEU A 91 5.49 1.79 -3.58
N THR A 92 5.44 2.82 -2.74
CA THR A 92 5.81 2.74 -1.33
C THR A 92 4.61 3.11 -0.49
N GLU A 93 4.31 2.30 0.51
CA GLU A 93 3.35 2.63 1.55
C GLU A 93 4.08 2.87 2.86
N GLY A 94 3.58 3.84 3.62
CA GLY A 94 4.08 4.13 4.94
C GLY A 94 2.96 4.72 5.78
N LEU A 95 2.93 4.34 7.05
CA LEU A 95 1.99 4.85 8.05
C LEU A 95 2.73 5.01 9.37
N TRP A 96 2.64 6.19 9.97
CA TRP A 96 3.14 6.47 11.31
C TRP A 96 2.05 7.15 12.13
N ALA A 97 1.63 6.50 13.22
CA ALA A 97 0.79 7.11 14.21
C ALA A 97 1.68 7.83 15.23
N ARG A 98 1.90 9.13 15.02
CA ARG A 98 2.66 9.96 15.94
C ARG A 98 1.79 10.32 17.14
N ILE A 99 2.20 9.87 18.31
CA ILE A 99 1.48 10.07 19.57
C ILE A 99 2.28 11.03 20.44
N THR A 100 1.62 12.07 20.94
CA THR A 100 2.24 13.05 21.84
C THR A 100 1.38 13.25 23.08
N PRO A 101 1.95 13.24 24.29
CA PRO A 101 1.18 13.47 25.51
C PRO A 101 0.60 14.89 25.50
N LYS A 102 -0.62 15.04 26.03
CA LYS A 102 -1.19 16.35 26.29
C LYS A 102 -0.46 17.02 27.46
N SER A 103 -0.49 18.35 27.51
CA SER A 103 0.23 19.13 28.52
C SER A 103 -0.26 18.91 29.96
N ALA A 104 -1.49 18.45 30.14
CA ALA A 104 -2.08 18.16 31.45
C ALA A 104 -2.68 16.75 31.45
N VAL A 105 -1.89 15.77 31.89
CA VAL A 105 -2.34 14.39 32.14
C VAL A 105 -2.54 14.23 33.64
N ALA A 106 -3.78 14.01 34.06
CA ALA A 106 -4.08 13.72 35.47
C ALA A 106 -3.59 12.30 35.83
N SER A 107 -3.33 12.07 37.12
CA SER A 107 -3.14 10.70 37.61
C SER A 107 -4.45 9.92 37.45
N GLY A 108 -4.36 8.66 37.03
CA GLY A 108 -5.54 7.86 36.74
C GLY A 108 -5.20 6.39 36.49
N ASN A 109 -6.14 5.64 35.92
CA ASN A 109 -5.87 4.30 35.39
C ASN A 109 -6.26 4.33 33.92
N TYR A 110 -5.28 4.38 33.04
CA TYR A 110 -5.48 4.44 31.59
C TYR A 110 -5.13 3.11 30.94
N GLN A 111 -5.97 2.66 30.01
CA GLN A 111 -5.69 1.52 29.14
C GLN A 111 -5.29 2.02 27.77
N LEU A 112 -3.99 2.06 27.49
CA LEU A 112 -3.44 2.66 26.27
C LEU A 112 -3.18 1.58 25.20
N LYS A 113 -3.81 1.75 24.04
CA LYS A 113 -3.72 0.85 22.88
C LYS A 113 -3.72 1.65 21.58
N VAL A 114 -2.92 1.21 20.61
CA VAL A 114 -2.84 1.81 19.26
C VAL A 114 -2.56 0.78 18.17
N THR A 115 -3.58 0.40 17.42
CA THR A 115 -3.42 -0.48 16.26
C THR A 115 -3.08 0.36 15.04
N THR A 116 -2.07 -0.04 14.27
CA THR A 116 -1.76 0.57 12.98
C THR A 116 -1.65 -0.48 11.90
N ALA A 117 -2.17 -0.18 10.72
CA ALA A 117 -2.01 -1.06 9.57
C ALA A 117 -1.98 -0.31 8.25
N ALA A 118 -1.21 -0.85 7.32
CA ALA A 118 -1.13 -0.42 5.93
C ALA A 118 -1.14 -1.66 5.03
N GLY A 119 -1.73 -1.56 3.84
CA GLY A 119 -1.89 -2.70 2.96
C GLY A 119 -2.56 -2.32 1.65
N TYR A 120 -2.57 -3.25 0.71
CA TYR A 120 -3.06 -2.97 -0.64
C TYR A 120 -3.75 -4.18 -1.26
N GLN A 121 -4.54 -3.89 -2.28
CA GLN A 121 -4.98 -4.83 -3.29
C GLN A 121 -4.53 -4.32 -4.66
N ALA A 122 -3.82 -5.14 -5.43
CA ALA A 122 -3.44 -4.85 -6.80
C ALA A 122 -4.04 -5.87 -7.76
N LYS A 123 -4.72 -5.39 -8.79
CA LYS A 123 -5.11 -6.15 -9.96
C LYS A 123 -4.10 -5.85 -11.06
N LEU A 124 -3.32 -6.85 -11.43
CA LEU A 124 -2.23 -6.74 -12.39
C LEU A 124 -2.74 -6.85 -13.84
N THR A 125 -1.93 -6.44 -14.80
CA THR A 125 -2.29 -6.46 -16.22
C THR A 125 -2.52 -7.86 -16.80
N ASN A 126 -1.95 -8.88 -16.16
CA ASN A 126 -2.19 -10.30 -16.46
C ASN A 126 -3.47 -10.86 -15.81
N GLY A 127 -4.31 -9.99 -15.22
CA GLY A 127 -5.56 -10.37 -14.56
C GLY A 127 -5.41 -10.96 -13.15
N LYS A 128 -4.18 -11.22 -12.68
CA LYS A 128 -3.94 -11.70 -11.31
C LYS A 128 -4.27 -10.61 -10.29
N THR A 129 -4.99 -10.98 -9.24
CA THR A 129 -5.17 -10.13 -8.06
C THR A 129 -4.21 -10.58 -6.97
N VAL A 130 -3.51 -9.63 -6.37
CA VAL A 130 -2.63 -9.82 -5.21
C VAL A 130 -2.99 -8.81 -4.14
N TYR A 131 -2.82 -9.18 -2.88
CA TYR A 131 -2.98 -8.30 -1.75
C TYR A 131 -2.00 -8.70 -0.67
N ASP A 132 -1.56 -7.73 0.11
CA ASP A 132 -0.73 -7.95 1.28
C ASP A 132 -0.91 -6.75 2.22
N GLY A 133 -0.50 -6.91 3.47
CA GLY A 133 -0.54 -5.83 4.44
C GLY A 133 0.35 -6.12 5.63
N TYR A 134 0.69 -5.06 6.34
CA TYR A 134 1.52 -5.11 7.51
C TYR A 134 0.93 -4.19 8.57
N GLY A 135 1.18 -4.52 9.83
CA GLY A 135 0.69 -3.71 10.91
C GLY A 135 1.15 -4.17 12.28
N SER A 136 0.75 -3.40 13.28
CA SER A 136 0.98 -3.72 14.68
C SER A 136 -0.36 -3.85 15.39
N ASP A 137 -0.51 -4.91 16.17
CA ASP A 137 -1.70 -5.19 16.97
C ASP A 137 -1.32 -5.20 18.47
N PRO A 138 -1.48 -4.08 19.18
CA PRO A 138 -1.24 -4.03 20.61
C PRO A 138 -2.42 -4.55 21.44
N ASP A 139 -3.53 -5.03 20.85
CA ASP A 139 -4.55 -5.71 21.64
C ASP A 139 -4.02 -6.99 22.29
N ALA A 140 -2.88 -7.51 21.81
CA ALA A 140 -2.10 -8.55 22.47
C ALA A 140 -1.33 -8.05 23.73
N ALA A 141 -1.13 -6.73 23.92
CA ALA A 141 -0.33 -6.16 25.01
C ALA A 141 -0.76 -4.73 25.42
N PRO A 142 -1.93 -4.54 26.06
CA PRO A 142 -2.33 -3.25 26.61
C PRO A 142 -1.31 -2.72 27.62
N THR A 143 -1.05 -1.41 27.58
CA THR A 143 -0.26 -0.74 28.62
C THR A 143 -1.18 -0.05 29.60
N ALA A 144 -1.08 -0.43 30.88
CA ALA A 144 -1.63 0.35 31.97
C ALA A 144 -0.69 1.51 32.29
N ALA A 145 -1.23 2.73 32.38
CA ALA A 145 -0.49 3.92 32.80
C ALA A 145 -1.29 4.67 33.87
N GLN A 146 -0.59 5.17 34.88
CA GLN A 146 -1.13 5.93 36.00
C GLN A 146 -0.52 7.31 36.16
N THR A 147 0.71 7.52 35.66
CA THR A 147 1.39 8.81 35.73
C THR A 147 1.59 9.46 34.36
N ALA A 148 1.86 10.77 34.36
CA ALA A 148 2.18 11.50 33.14
C ALA A 148 3.45 10.97 32.46
N GLU A 149 4.43 10.51 33.25
CA GLU A 149 5.68 9.91 32.77
C GLU A 149 5.42 8.56 32.08
N GLU A 150 4.56 7.71 32.64
CA GLU A 150 4.19 6.43 32.02
C GLU A 150 3.44 6.65 30.70
N VAL A 151 2.53 7.64 30.66
CA VAL A 151 1.86 8.05 29.42
C VAL A 151 2.87 8.56 28.40
N ALA A 152 3.82 9.42 28.80
CA ALA A 152 4.84 9.95 27.90
C ALA A 152 5.75 8.84 27.35
N ALA A 153 6.15 7.88 28.20
CA ALA A 153 6.94 6.72 27.79
C ALA A 153 6.19 5.82 26.80
N TRP A 154 4.87 5.65 26.97
CA TRP A 154 4.05 4.94 26.00
C TRP A 154 3.94 5.70 24.67
N CYS A 155 3.68 7.02 24.71
CA CYS A 155 3.60 7.85 23.50
C CYS A 155 4.88 7.80 22.66
N ALA A 156 6.05 7.72 23.31
CA ALA A 156 7.35 7.63 22.64
C ALA A 156 7.54 6.37 21.77
N LYS A 157 6.73 5.33 21.98
CA LYS A 157 6.77 4.08 21.19
C LYS A 157 5.98 4.14 19.87
N SER A 158 5.35 5.29 19.57
CA SER A 158 4.55 5.59 18.35
C SER A 158 4.82 4.65 17.16
N PRO A 159 3.88 3.75 16.80
CA PRO A 159 4.15 2.67 15.85
C PRO A 159 4.24 3.17 14.41
N THR A 160 5.13 2.52 13.64
CA THR A 160 5.33 2.78 12.21
C THR A 160 5.22 1.48 11.41
N VAL A 161 4.62 1.59 10.23
CA VAL A 161 4.53 0.54 9.22
C VAL A 161 5.08 1.11 7.92
N GLY A 162 5.89 0.33 7.21
CA GLY A 162 6.40 0.71 5.91
C GLY A 162 6.70 -0.51 5.03
N PHE A 163 6.36 -0.42 3.75
CA PHE A 163 6.69 -1.45 2.78
C PHE A 163 6.70 -0.89 1.36
N THR A 164 7.38 -1.60 0.47
CA THR A 164 7.33 -1.37 -0.97
C THR A 164 6.55 -2.46 -1.65
N VAL A 165 5.87 -2.12 -2.74
CA VAL A 165 5.19 -3.07 -3.62
C VAL A 165 5.89 -3.05 -4.98
N SER A 166 6.37 -4.20 -5.44
CA SER A 166 7.05 -4.32 -6.74
C SER A 166 6.07 -4.21 -7.91
N LYS A 167 6.59 -4.17 -9.15
CA LYS A 167 5.75 -4.18 -10.37
C LYS A 167 4.95 -5.46 -10.52
N GLU A 168 5.46 -6.55 -9.98
CA GLU A 168 4.84 -7.87 -9.95
C GLU A 168 3.86 -8.02 -8.78
N GLY A 169 3.72 -6.98 -7.94
CA GLY A 169 2.83 -6.94 -6.80
C GLY A 169 3.31 -7.79 -5.62
N TYR A 170 4.63 -7.91 -5.42
CA TYR A 170 5.19 -8.50 -4.20
C TYR A 170 5.53 -7.39 -3.21
N ALA A 171 5.09 -7.56 -1.97
CA ALA A 171 5.39 -6.62 -0.90
C ALA A 171 6.68 -6.99 -0.17
N LYS A 172 7.42 -5.97 0.25
CA LYS A 172 8.59 -6.13 1.11
C LYS A 172 8.62 -4.99 2.12
N GLN A 173 8.64 -5.34 3.41
CA GLN A 173 8.80 -4.38 4.49
C GLN A 173 10.04 -3.51 4.28
N THR A 174 9.90 -2.22 4.56
CA THR A 174 10.97 -1.22 4.50
C THR A 174 10.71 -0.15 5.55
N LYS A 175 11.78 0.56 5.95
CA LYS A 175 11.62 1.78 6.73
C LYS A 175 11.12 2.93 5.85
N VAL A 176 10.11 3.66 6.33
CA VAL A 176 9.68 4.94 5.76
C VAL A 176 9.95 6.03 6.80
N ASP A 177 10.87 6.95 6.50
CA ASP A 177 11.22 8.04 7.40
C ASP A 177 10.20 9.19 7.29
N PHE A 178 9.53 9.54 8.37
CA PHE A 178 8.61 10.68 8.52
C PHE A 178 9.23 11.86 9.28
N GLY A 179 10.53 11.82 9.60
CA GLY A 179 11.25 12.89 10.29
C GLY A 179 11.05 12.87 11.81
N GLY A 180 11.10 11.68 12.42
CA GLY A 180 10.96 11.52 13.87
C GLY A 180 10.56 10.12 14.34
N ASN A 181 10.37 9.17 13.42
CA ASN A 181 10.14 7.76 13.71
C ASN A 181 11.46 6.98 13.73
N ASP A 182 12.33 7.32 14.67
CA ASP A 182 13.67 6.74 14.77
C ASP A 182 13.70 5.33 15.37
N GLY A 183 12.57 4.84 15.89
CA GLY A 183 12.41 3.48 16.39
C GLY A 183 12.65 2.41 15.32
N GLU A 184 12.87 1.18 15.79
CA GLU A 184 12.81 0.00 14.92
C GLU A 184 11.37 -0.18 14.44
N ASP A 185 11.19 -0.43 13.14
CA ASP A 185 9.90 -0.86 12.63
C ASP A 185 9.56 -2.18 13.34
N ALA A 186 8.39 -2.25 13.98
CA ALA A 186 7.97 -3.46 14.66
C ALA A 186 7.94 -4.64 13.66
N ASP A 187 8.13 -5.86 14.16
CA ASP A 187 8.00 -7.09 13.37
C ASP A 187 6.54 -7.23 12.93
N ASN A 188 6.20 -6.53 11.83
CA ASN A 188 4.85 -6.11 11.49
C ASN A 188 4.10 -7.18 10.67
N GLY A 189 4.03 -8.42 11.16
CA GLY A 189 3.20 -9.44 10.54
C GLY A 189 1.74 -8.96 10.44
N LEU A 190 1.01 -9.40 9.41
CA LEU A 190 -0.42 -9.10 9.30
C LEU A 190 -1.16 -9.75 10.48
N ALA A 191 -1.45 -8.98 11.52
CA ALA A 191 -2.23 -9.48 12.66
C ALA A 191 -3.63 -9.89 12.19
N ARG A 192 -4.19 -10.94 12.80
CA ARG A 192 -5.49 -11.50 12.37
C ARG A 192 -6.62 -10.47 12.41
N ALA A 193 -6.61 -9.56 13.39
CA ALA A 193 -7.55 -8.46 13.49
C ALA A 193 -7.43 -7.49 12.30
N ILE A 194 -6.19 -7.17 11.92
CA ILE A 194 -5.87 -6.32 10.77
C ILE A 194 -6.35 -6.99 9.48
N CYS A 195 -6.02 -8.26 9.27
CA CYS A 195 -6.49 -9.04 8.13
C CYS A 195 -8.02 -9.00 8.00
N ARG A 196 -8.74 -9.27 9.09
CA ARG A 196 -10.22 -9.23 9.12
C ARG A 196 -10.74 -7.86 8.67
N TRP A 197 -10.11 -6.79 9.12
CA TRP A 197 -10.54 -5.44 8.79
C TRP A 197 -10.26 -5.08 7.34
N PHE A 198 -9.10 -5.49 6.82
CA PHE A 198 -8.74 -5.36 5.41
C PHE A 198 -9.75 -6.06 4.50
N LEU A 199 -10.07 -7.32 4.78
CA LEU A 199 -11.04 -8.08 3.98
C LEU A 199 -12.44 -7.44 4.07
N SER A 200 -12.84 -6.95 5.25
CA SER A 200 -14.10 -6.21 5.39
C SER A 200 -14.14 -4.92 4.56
N MET A 201 -13.04 -4.16 4.48
CA MET A 201 -12.96 -2.95 3.64
C MET A 201 -12.98 -3.27 2.14
N LEU A 202 -12.47 -4.44 1.76
CA LEU A 202 -12.49 -4.95 0.40
C LEU A 202 -13.84 -5.55 -0.02
N GLY A 203 -14.74 -5.76 0.94
CA GLY A 203 -16.00 -6.49 0.72
C GLY A 203 -15.82 -8.01 0.60
N ASP A 204 -14.64 -8.51 0.99
CA ASP A 204 -14.29 -9.93 1.03
C ASP A 204 -14.66 -10.54 2.40
N ASN A 205 -14.59 -11.86 2.50
CA ASN A 205 -14.94 -12.58 3.72
C ASN A 205 -13.85 -12.41 4.79
N PRO A 206 -14.11 -11.73 5.93
CA PRO A 206 -13.10 -11.50 6.98
C PRO A 206 -12.61 -12.80 7.65
N ASP A 207 -13.31 -13.92 7.51
CA ASP A 207 -12.89 -15.21 8.06
C ASP A 207 -11.83 -15.94 7.21
N ASP A 208 -11.43 -15.39 6.07
CA ASP A 208 -10.31 -15.91 5.27
C ASP A 208 -8.92 -15.53 5.86
N CYS A 209 -8.96 -15.03 7.11
CA CYS A 209 -7.87 -14.77 8.06
C CYS A 209 -7.87 -15.80 9.22
#